data_AF-A0AA38ISG0-F1
#
_entry.id   AF-A0AA38ISG0-F1
#
_cell.length_a   1.000
_cell.length_b   1.000
_cell.length_c   1.000
_cell.angle_alpha   90.00
_cell.angle_beta   90.00
_cell.angle_gamma   90.00
#
_symmetry.space_group_name_H-M   'P 1'
#
loop_
_entity.id
_entity.type
_entity.pdbx_description
1 polymer ?
#
loop_
_entity_poly.entity_id
_entity_poly.type
_entity_poly.pdbx_seq_one_letter_code
_entity_poly.pdbx_strand_id
1 'polypeptide(L)' 'MSGLYFVFFVFVLAHVVYSNEEPYFSESPKNVDVVQGESVTLPCKVTPGIGMTYYWELNGKWIWRFDTY' A
#
# COMPACT_ATOMS: atom_id res chain seq x y z
N MET A 1 -22.92 -18.75 32.23
CA MET A 1 -22.76 -18.69 30.76
C MET A 1 -21.28 -18.89 30.47
N SER A 2 -20.98 -19.91 29.67
CA SER A 2 -19.71 -20.63 29.63
C SER A 2 -18.60 -19.80 28.97
N GLY A 3 -17.47 -19.61 29.66
CA GLY A 3 -16.30 -18.85 29.16
C GLY A 3 -15.75 -19.37 27.84
N LEU A 4 -16.07 -20.61 27.46
CA LEU A 4 -15.76 -21.16 26.15
C LEU A 4 -16.50 -20.43 25.03
N TYR A 5 -17.76 -20.04 25.23
CA TYR A 5 -18.51 -19.23 24.26
C TYR A 5 -17.91 -17.84 24.09
N PHE A 6 -17.39 -17.27 25.19
CA PHE A 6 -16.71 -15.98 25.13
C PHE A 6 -15.41 -16.06 24.33
N VAL A 7 -14.62 -17.13 24.53
CA VAL A 7 -13.41 -17.38 23.74
C VAL A 7 -13.76 -17.55 22.26
N PHE A 8 -14.74 -18.40 21.92
CA PHE A 8 -15.20 -18.55 20.54
C PHE A 8 -15.67 -17.23 19.93
N PHE A 9 -16.42 -16.43 20.69
CA PHE A 9 -16.88 -15.12 20.25
C PHE A 9 -15.72 -14.17 19.96
N VAL A 10 -14.70 -14.12 20.82
CA VAL A 10 -13.48 -13.31 20.60
C VAL A 10 -12.69 -13.79 19.38
N PHE A 11 -12.53 -15.09 19.18
CA PHE A 11 -11.85 -15.64 18.00
C PHE A 11 -12.59 -15.34 16.70
N VAL A 12 -13.92 -15.46 16.69
CA VAL A 12 -14.76 -15.12 15.54
C VAL A 12 -14.67 -13.63 15.24
N LEU A 13 -14.72 -12.76 16.26
CA LEU A 13 -14.51 -11.32 16.09
C LEU A 13 -13.12 -11.00 15.52
N ALA A 14 -12.07 -11.62 16.02
CA ALA A 14 -10.71 -11.43 15.50
C ALA A 14 -10.59 -11.87 14.03
N HIS A 15 -11.24 -12.96 13.63
CA HIS A 15 -11.29 -13.40 12.23
C HIS A 15 -12.10 -12.47 11.33
N VAL A 16 -13.24 -11.95 11.80
CA VAL A 16 -14.06 -10.99 11.05
C VAL A 16 -13.32 -9.66 10.86
N VAL A 17 -12.54 -9.23 11.86
CA VAL A 17 -11.67 -8.04 11.75
C VAL A 17 -10.51 -8.28 10.77
N TYR A 18 -10.08 -9.53 10.59
CA TYR A 18 -9.17 -9.94 9.51
C TYR A 18 -9.90 -10.07 8.16
N SER A 19 -10.75 -9.09 7.84
CA SER A 19 -11.31 -8.96 6.50
C SER A 19 -10.17 -8.69 5.53
N ASN A 20 -10.01 -9.56 4.52
CA ASN A 20 -9.06 -9.34 3.44
C ASN A 20 -9.62 -8.25 2.51
N GLU A 21 -9.37 -7.00 2.84
CA GLU A 21 -9.63 -5.89 1.92
C GLU A 21 -8.72 -6.03 0.69
N GLU A 22 -9.31 -5.96 -0.51
CA GLU A 22 -8.53 -5.93 -1.74
C GLU A 22 -7.64 -4.67 -1.74
N PRO A 23 -6.34 -4.80 -2.06
CA PRO A 23 -5.44 -3.67 -2.05
C PRO A 23 -5.84 -2.65 -3.11
N TYR A 24 -5.96 -1.39 -2.70
CA TYR A 24 -6.19 -0.27 -3.59
C TYR A 24 -5.13 0.81 -3.37
N PHE A 25 -4.86 1.58 -4.42
CA PHE A 25 -4.02 2.78 -4.31
C PHE A 25 -4.78 3.86 -3.54
N SER A 26 -4.43 4.02 -2.28
CA SER A 26 -4.92 5.10 -1.42
C SER A 26 -4.29 6.45 -1.78
N GLU A 27 -3.06 6.45 -2.31
CA GLU A 27 -2.42 7.62 -2.87
C GLU A 27 -1.78 7.26 -4.21
N SER A 28 -2.10 8.05 -5.23
CA SER A 28 -1.56 7.91 -6.58
C SER A 28 -0.76 9.15 -6.95
N PRO A 29 0.33 9.00 -7.72
CA PRO A 29 1.12 10.12 -8.19
C PRO A 29 0.29 11.00 -9.12
N LYS A 30 0.53 12.31 -9.07
CA LYS A 30 -0.12 13.29 -9.94
C LYS A 30 0.92 13.89 -10.88
N ASN A 31 0.45 14.41 -12.01
CA ASN A 31 1.29 15.18 -12.91
C ASN A 31 1.82 16.42 -12.18
N VAL A 32 3.11 16.68 -12.28
CA VAL A 32 3.78 17.80 -11.65
C VAL A 32 4.82 18.36 -12.62
N ASP A 33 4.85 19.68 -12.73
CA ASP A 33 5.88 20.38 -13.49
C ASP A 33 7.06 20.65 -12.55
N VAL A 34 8.27 20.29 -13.00
CA VAL A 34 9.49 20.39 -12.19
C VAL A 34 10.52 21.19 -12.96
N VAL A 35 11.23 22.07 -12.26
CA VAL A 35 12.35 22.84 -12.83
C VAL A 35 13.57 21.92 -12.96
N GLN A 36 14.29 22.02 -14.07
CA GLN A 36 15.49 21.21 -14.27
C GLN A 36 16.51 21.43 -13.14
N GLY A 37 16.98 20.33 -12.55
CA GLY A 37 17.92 20.34 -11.41
C GLY A 37 17.24 20.23 -10.04
N GLU A 38 15.93 20.43 -9.96
CA GLU A 38 15.17 20.24 -8.72
C GLU A 38 14.77 18.77 -8.54
N SER A 39 14.68 18.36 -7.27
CA SER A 39 14.20 17.03 -6.89
C SER A 39 12.67 17.00 -6.81
N VAL A 40 12.08 15.84 -7.14
CA VAL A 40 10.64 15.61 -7.03
C VAL A 40 10.35 14.30 -6.32
N THR A 41 9.33 14.29 -5.47
CA THR A 41 8.82 13.08 -4.82
C THR A 41 7.42 12.80 -5.30
N LEU A 42 7.21 11.62 -5.89
CA LEU A 42 5.91 11.15 -6.35
C LEU A 42 5.30 10.20 -5.30
N PRO A 43 4.16 10.56 -4.67
CA PRO A 43 3.55 9.71 -3.65
C PRO A 43 2.93 8.46 -4.28
N CYS A 44 3.06 7.32 -3.60
CA CYS A 44 2.43 6.05 -3.97
C CYS A 44 2.18 5.25 -2.70
N LYS A 45 0.91 4.92 -2.42
CA LYS A 45 0.52 4.22 -1.20
C LYS A 45 -0.64 3.27 -1.43
N VAL A 46 -0.48 2.02 -0.99
CA VAL A 46 -1.52 0.98 -1.05
C VAL A 46 -2.10 0.71 0.34
N THR A 47 -3.41 0.51 0.40
CA THR A 47 -4.13 0.08 1.62
C THR A 47 -4.97 -1.17 1.31
N PRO A 48 -4.87 -2.26 2.10
CA PRO A 48 -3.87 -2.50 3.15
C PRO A 48 -2.46 -2.71 2.55
N GLY A 49 -1.44 -2.12 3.19
CA GLY A 49 -0.06 -2.12 2.67
C GLY A 49 0.78 -3.37 3.03
N ILE A 50 0.18 -4.41 3.60
CA ILE A 50 0.90 -5.59 4.11
C ILE A 50 1.24 -6.52 2.95
N GLY A 51 2.52 -6.89 2.81
CA GLY A 51 2.99 -7.85 1.79
C GLY A 51 3.11 -7.27 0.38
N MET A 52 3.02 -5.95 0.20
CA MET A 52 3.08 -5.29 -1.10
C MET A 52 4.51 -4.97 -1.51
N THR A 53 4.82 -5.12 -2.80
CA THR A 53 6.09 -4.68 -3.40
C THR A 53 5.81 -3.51 -4.34
N TYR A 54 6.54 -2.42 -4.17
CA TYR A 54 6.42 -1.22 -4.99
C TYR A 54 7.43 -1.26 -6.14
N TYR A 55 7.00 -0.82 -7.31
CA TYR A 55 7.85 -0.60 -8.48
C TYR A 55 7.40 0.65 -9.23
N TRP A 56 8.32 1.23 -9.99
CA TRP A 56 8.04 2.37 -10.84
C TRP A 56 8.20 1.98 -12.31
N GLU A 57 7.27 2.46 -13.12
CA GLU A 57 7.29 2.31 -14.57
C GLU A 57 7.14 3.68 -15.22
N LEU A 58 7.94 3.94 -16.24
CA LEU A 58 7.84 5.13 -17.06
C LEU A 58 7.76 4.71 -18.53
N ASN A 59 6.66 5.08 -19.20
CA ASN A 59 6.43 4.84 -20.62
C ASN A 59 6.63 3.37 -21.06
N GLY A 60 6.10 2.39 -20.30
CA GLY A 60 6.26 0.98 -20.65
C GLY A 60 7.52 0.30 -20.09
N LYS A 61 8.38 1.05 -19.37
CA LYS A 61 9.70 0.57 -18.93
C LYS A 61 9.88 0.68 -17.41
N TRP A 62 10.27 -0.44 -16.82
CA TRP A 62 10.63 -0.56 -15.41
C TRP A 62 11.83 0.31 -15.06
N ILE A 63 11.70 1.11 -14.00
CA ILE A 63 12.77 1.90 -13.41
C ILE A 63 13.36 1.09 -12.26
N TRP A 64 14.52 0.48 -12.51
CA TRP A 64 15.26 -0.28 -11.50
C TRP A 64 16.27 0.57 -10.72
N ARG A 65 16.50 1.81 -11.17
CA ARG A 65 17.60 2.62 -10.70
C ARG A 65 17.13 4.05 -10.47
N PHE A 66 17.24 4.51 -9.22
CA PHE A 66 17.34 5.94 -8.92
C PHE A 66 18.74 6.36 -9.35
N ASP A 67 18.97 6.57 -10.64
CA ASP A 67 20.21 7.21 -11.11
C ASP A 67 20.21 8.64 -10.56
N THR A 68 20.81 8.80 -9.39
CA THR A 68 21.35 10.07 -8.91
C THR A 68 22.34 10.57 -9.96
N TYR A 69 21.99 11.69 -10.58
CA TYR A 69 22.91 12.53 -11.35
C TYR A 69 23.83 13.31 -10.40
#